data_AF-A0A2P5MT44-F1
#
_entry.id   AF-A0A2P5MT44-F1
#
_cell.length_a   1.000
_cell.length_b   1.000
_cell.length_c   1.000
_cell.angle_alpha   90.00
_cell.angle_beta   90.00
_cell.angle_gamma   90.00
#
_symmetry.space_group_name_H-M   'P 1'
#
loop_
_entity.id
_entity.type
_entity.pdbx_description
1 polymer ?
#
loop_
_entity_poly.entity_id
_entity_poly.type
_entity_poly.pdbx_seq_one_letter_code
_entity_poly.pdbx_strand_id
1 'polypeptide(L)'
;MHLRILLPFQIFTDKIGVLRIVAETRAGSFGLLPNRLDCVTALEPGILIYETESDGEMLLAVDEGVLIKAGPDVLVSVRRAVEGADLDQLRDTVEQEFLTLDEQEQSMRLVLTKLEAGFLRRFANFQHD
;
A
#
# COMPACT_ATOMS: atom_id res chain seq x y z
N MET A 1 1.30 -2.34 20.78
CA MET A 1 1.25 -1.24 19.78
C MET A 1 -0.19 -1.07 19.30
N HIS A 2 -0.54 0.08 18.73
CA HIS A 2 -1.84 0.30 18.07
C HIS A 2 -1.62 0.36 16.55
N LEU A 3 -2.09 -0.66 15.83
CA LEU A 3 -1.99 -0.75 14.38
C LEU A 3 -3.28 -0.27 13.73
N ARG A 4 -3.16 0.67 12.80
CA ARG A 4 -4.24 1.01 11.87
C ARG A 4 -3.78 0.90 10.43
N ILE A 5 -4.52 0.11 9.65
CA ILE A 5 -4.32 -0.02 8.20
C ILE A 5 -5.45 0.75 7.52
N LEU A 6 -5.07 1.69 6.67
CA LEU A 6 -5.94 2.70 6.08
C LEU A 6 -5.90 2.56 4.56
N LEU A 7 -7.09 2.44 3.98
CA LEU A 7 -7.32 2.57 2.55
C LEU A 7 -7.85 3.98 2.26
N PRO A 8 -7.76 4.46 1.00
CA PRO A 8 -8.22 5.81 0.66
C PRO A 8 -9.69 6.08 1.00
N PHE A 9 -10.51 5.02 1.11
CA PHE A 9 -11.95 5.10 1.30
C PHE A 9 -12.46 4.50 2.63
N GLN A 10 -11.61 3.82 3.41
CA GLN A 10 -12.03 3.21 4.67
C GLN A 10 -10.85 2.84 5.60
N ILE A 11 -11.16 2.62 6.88
CA ILE A 11 -10.25 1.95 7.82
C ILE A 11 -10.37 0.44 7.57
N PHE A 12 -9.29 -0.19 7.14
CA PHE A 12 -9.26 -1.62 6.83
C PHE A 12 -9.05 -2.47 8.09
N THR A 13 -8.17 -2.02 8.98
CA THR A 13 -7.88 -2.72 10.24
C THR A 13 -7.59 -1.69 11.32
N ASP A 14 -8.10 -1.93 12.51
CA ASP A 14 -7.81 -1.16 13.73
C ASP A 14 -7.63 -2.15 14.89
N LYS A 15 -6.39 -2.34 15.34
CA LYS A 15 -6.01 -3.36 16.34
C LYS A 15 -5.13 -2.77 17.42
N ILE A 16 -5.57 -2.94 18.67
CA ILE A 16 -4.82 -2.57 19.86
C ILE A 16 -4.13 -3.82 20.41
N GLY A 17 -2.95 -3.66 21.01
CA GLY A 17 -2.23 -4.78 21.63
C GLY A 17 -1.39 -5.60 20.65
N VAL A 18 -1.05 -5.03 19.48
CA VAL A 18 -0.17 -5.70 18.51
C VAL A 18 1.22 -5.89 19.09
N LEU A 19 1.71 -7.13 19.00
CA LEU A 19 2.98 -7.62 19.54
C LEU A 19 4.14 -7.51 18.55
N ARG A 20 3.85 -7.73 17.26
CA ARG A 20 4.85 -7.71 16.18
C ARG A 20 4.18 -7.27 14.89
N ILE A 21 4.94 -6.55 14.06
CA ILE A 21 4.57 -6.26 12.67
C ILE A 21 5.78 -6.53 11.79
N VAL A 22 5.57 -7.15 10.64
CA VAL A 22 6.57 -7.31 9.59
C VAL A 22 5.95 -6.83 8.29
N ALA A 23 6.65 -5.97 7.55
CA ALA A 23 6.20 -5.47 6.26
C ALA A 23 7.35 -5.50 5.25
N GLU A 24 7.02 -5.54 3.97
CA GLU A 24 7.99 -5.49 2.89
C GLU A 24 8.28 -4.05 2.46
N THR A 25 9.57 -3.75 2.29
CA THR A 25 10.05 -2.45 1.84
C THR A 25 11.07 -2.66 0.73
N ARG A 26 11.44 -1.58 0.04
CA ARG A 26 12.52 -1.60 -0.97
C ARG A 26 13.86 -2.15 -0.44
N ALA A 27 14.13 -1.99 0.86
CA ALA A 27 15.35 -2.47 1.49
C ALA A 27 15.24 -3.93 1.98
N GLY A 28 14.11 -4.58 1.74
CA GLY A 28 13.77 -5.91 2.23
C GLY A 28 12.75 -5.87 3.38
N SER A 29 12.73 -6.94 4.17
CA SER A 29 11.78 -7.11 5.27
C SER A 29 12.08 -6.14 6.42
N PHE A 30 11.04 -5.43 6.87
CA PHE A 30 11.10 -4.45 7.94
C PHE A 30 10.21 -4.87 9.11
N GLY A 31 10.85 -5.21 10.24
CA GLY A 31 10.18 -5.66 11.46
C GLY A 31 10.04 -4.55 12.51
N LEU A 32 8.88 -4.52 13.17
CA LEU A 32 8.56 -3.63 14.28
C LEU A 32 8.16 -4.45 15.51
N LEU A 33 8.78 -4.10 16.63
CA LEU A 33 8.41 -4.54 17.98
C LEU A 33 7.98 -3.32 18.81
N PRO A 34 7.30 -3.54 19.95
CA PRO A 34 6.92 -2.46 20.86
C PRO A 34 8.15 -1.63 21.27
N ASN A 35 7.95 -0.33 21.48
CA ASN A 35 8.99 0.64 21.84
C ASN A 35 10.08 0.86 20.76
N ARG A 36 9.85 0.40 19.53
CA ARG A 36 10.66 0.86 18.39
C ARG A 36 10.54 2.37 18.25
N LEU A 37 11.69 3.05 18.12
CA LEU A 37 11.77 4.49 17.85
C LEU A 37 10.98 4.86 16.60
N ASP A 38 10.49 6.10 16.59
CA ASP A 38 9.69 6.63 15.50
C ASP A 38 10.42 6.55 14.15
N CYS A 39 9.68 6.18 13.11
CA CYS A 39 10.21 6.05 11.76
C CYS A 39 9.11 6.15 10.70
N VAL A 40 9.54 6.37 9.47
CA VAL A 40 8.70 6.29 8.28
C VAL A 40 9.41 5.42 7.24
N THR A 41 8.65 4.59 6.54
CA THR A 41 9.16 3.81 5.41
C THR A 41 8.12 3.71 4.31
N ALA A 42 8.59 3.74 3.07
CA ALA A 42 7.78 3.35 1.93
C ALA A 42 7.63 1.82 1.93
N LEU A 43 6.43 1.36 1.60
CA LEU A 43 6.10 -0.05 1.43
C LEU A 43 6.09 -0.38 -0.08
N GLU A 44 6.56 -1.58 -0.40
CA GLU A 44 6.35 -2.20 -1.71
C GLU A 44 5.12 -3.12 -1.65
N PRO A 45 4.48 -3.44 -2.78
CA PRO A 45 3.45 -4.46 -2.82
C PRO A 45 4.01 -5.79 -2.30
N GLY A 46 3.34 -6.40 -1.31
CA GLY A 46 3.87 -7.58 -0.63
C GLY A 46 3.01 -8.02 0.55
N ILE A 47 3.59 -8.84 1.42
CA ILE A 47 2.89 -9.39 2.57
C ILE A 47 3.21 -8.58 3.83
N LEU A 48 2.17 -8.09 4.48
CA LEU A 48 2.22 -7.55 5.83
C LEU A 48 1.73 -8.61 6.81
N ILE A 49 2.52 -8.83 7.85
CA ILE A 49 2.21 -9.76 8.92
C ILE A 49 2.10 -8.95 10.21
N TYR A 50 1.04 -9.18 10.98
CA TYR A 50 0.97 -8.67 12.35
C TYR A 50 0.51 -9.75 13.31
N GLU A 51 0.89 -9.61 14.58
CA GLU A 51 0.57 -10.60 15.61
C GLU A 51 -0.10 -9.95 16.81
N THR A 52 -1.16 -10.58 17.30
CA THR A 52 -1.87 -10.19 18.53
C THR A 52 -2.03 -11.40 19.44
N GLU A 53 -2.20 -11.17 20.74
CA GLU A 53 -2.48 -12.26 21.69
C GLU A 53 -3.83 -12.96 21.42
N SER A 54 -4.83 -12.24 20.89
CA SER A 54 -6.17 -12.78 20.68
C SER A 54 -6.30 -13.55 19.37
N ASP A 55 -5.74 -13.00 18.29
CA ASP A 55 -5.99 -13.49 16.92
C ASP A 55 -4.80 -14.31 16.41
N GLY A 56 -3.66 -14.30 17.12
CA GLY A 56 -2.43 -14.92 16.67
C GLY A 56 -1.77 -14.13 15.54
N GLU A 57 -1.09 -14.85 14.64
CA GLU A 57 -0.44 -14.29 13.46
C GLU A 57 -1.45 -14.11 12.32
N MET A 58 -1.55 -12.89 11.81
CA MET A 58 -2.44 -12.49 10.72
C MET A 58 -1.62 -12.08 9.50
N LEU A 59 -2.05 -12.53 8.31
CA LEU A 59 -1.38 -12.27 7.04
C LEU A 59 -2.27 -11.42 6.13
N LEU A 60 -1.66 -10.42 5.51
CA LEU A 60 -2.34 -9.45 4.65
C LEU A 60 -1.50 -9.19 3.40
N ALA A 61 -2.14 -9.23 2.25
CA ALA A 61 -1.59 -8.65 1.03
C ALA A 61 -1.82 -7.14 1.09
N VAL A 62 -0.75 -6.36 0.96
CA VAL A 62 -0.82 -4.90 0.90
C VAL A 62 -0.15 -4.41 -0.37
N ASP A 63 -0.70 -3.35 -0.96
CA ASP A 63 -0.12 -2.66 -2.10
C ASP A 63 0.90 -1.60 -1.64
N GLU A 64 1.50 -0.87 -2.59
CA GLU A 64 2.39 0.23 -2.27
C GLU A 64 1.75 1.29 -1.36
N GLY A 65 2.57 1.88 -0.51
CA GLY A 65 2.09 2.80 0.50
C GLY A 65 3.19 3.30 1.42
N VAL A 66 2.76 3.78 2.59
CA VAL A 66 3.66 4.33 3.61
C VAL A 66 3.28 3.78 4.98
N LEU A 67 4.28 3.32 5.70
CA LEU A 67 4.19 2.97 7.11
C LEU A 67 4.83 4.08 7.94
N ILE A 68 4.11 4.52 8.98
CA ILE A 68 4.58 5.48 9.98
C ILE A 68 4.49 4.84 11.36
N LYS A 69 5.59 4.82 12.08
CA LYS A 69 5.67 4.47 13.49
C LYS A 69 5.86 5.75 14.30
N ALA A 70 4.92 6.07 15.18
CA ALA A 70 4.98 7.24 16.06
C ALA A 70 4.47 6.90 17.48
N GLY A 71 5.32 6.98 18.50
CA GLY A 71 4.93 6.71 19.90
C GLY A 71 4.43 5.27 20.12
N PRO A 72 3.15 5.03 20.47
CA PRO A 72 2.54 3.70 20.51
C PRO A 72 1.90 3.26 19.18
N ASP A 73 1.72 4.20 18.26
CA ASP A 73 0.92 4.03 17.05
C ASP A 73 1.77 3.57 15.86
N VAL A 74 1.15 2.75 15.01
CA VAL A 74 1.63 2.32 13.71
C VAL A 74 0.51 2.57 12.72
N LEU A 75 0.75 3.47 11.77
CA LEU A 75 -0.18 3.82 10.71
C LEU A 75 0.35 3.28 9.40
N VAL A 76 -0.47 2.52 8.68
CA VAL A 76 -0.15 1.97 7.37
C VAL A 76 -1.18 2.50 6.38
N SER A 77 -0.76 3.38 5.49
CA SER A 77 -1.61 3.92 4.42
C SER A 77 -1.22 3.28 3.11
N VAL A 78 -2.10 2.47 2.54
CA VAL A 78 -1.85 1.70 1.31
C VAL A 78 -3.03 1.88 0.35
N ARG A 79 -2.81 1.70 -0.95
CA ARG A 79 -3.89 1.83 -1.94
C ARG A 79 -4.93 0.72 -1.82
N ARG A 80 -4.44 -0.51 -1.61
CA ARG A 80 -5.23 -1.73 -1.54
C ARG A 80 -4.68 -2.63 -0.43
N ALA A 81 -5.57 -3.38 0.20
CA ALA A 81 -5.25 -4.37 1.21
C ALA A 81 -6.29 -5.48 1.17
N VAL A 82 -5.83 -6.72 1.31
CA VAL A 82 -6.67 -7.92 1.39
C VAL A 82 -6.15 -8.80 2.53
N GLU A 83 -7.06 -9.25 3.39
CA GLU A 83 -6.77 -10.20 4.45
C GLU A 83 -7.06 -11.62 3.96
N GLY A 84 -6.20 -12.58 4.29
CA GLY A 84 -6.35 -13.95 3.81
C GLY A 84 -5.78 -14.95 4.80
N ALA A 85 -6.39 -16.14 4.84
CA ALA A 85 -5.94 -17.24 5.68
C ALA A 85 -4.84 -18.09 5.02
N ASP A 86 -4.63 -17.91 3.71
CA ASP A 86 -3.72 -18.71 2.89
C ASP A 86 -2.70 -17.81 2.20
N LEU A 87 -1.42 -18.06 2.49
CA LEU A 87 -0.31 -17.27 1.97
C LEU A 87 -0.20 -17.39 0.45
N ASP A 88 -0.51 -18.55 -0.14
CA ASP A 88 -0.39 -18.74 -1.59
C ASP A 88 -1.41 -17.86 -2.31
N GLN A 89 -2.65 -17.81 -1.82
CA GLN A 89 -3.69 -16.94 -2.38
C GLN A 89 -3.33 -15.46 -2.24
N LEU A 90 -2.77 -15.05 -1.10
CA LEU A 90 -2.34 -13.66 -0.89
C LEU A 90 -1.21 -13.27 -1.86
N ARG A 91 -0.27 -14.18 -2.13
CA ARG A 91 0.81 -13.94 -3.10
C ARG A 91 0.25 -13.79 -4.51
N ASP A 92 -0.71 -14.62 -4.90
CA ASP A 92 -1.39 -14.49 -6.19
C ASP A 92 -2.12 -13.14 -6.30
N THR A 93 -2.77 -12.67 -5.23
CA THR A 93 -3.39 -11.34 -5.20
C THR A 93 -2.38 -10.22 -5.41
N VAL A 94 -1.21 -10.27 -4.75
CA VAL A 94 -0.15 -9.27 -4.95
C VAL A 94 0.34 -9.28 -6.39
N GLU A 95 0.65 -10.44 -6.95
CA GLU A 95 1.20 -10.56 -8.30
C GLU A 95 0.17 -10.18 -9.37
N GLN A 96 -1.06 -10.70 -9.29
CA GLN A 96 -2.06 -10.55 -10.33
C GLN A 96 -2.84 -9.26 -10.24
N GLU A 97 -3.25 -8.84 -9.03
CA GLU A 97 -4.10 -7.66 -8.90
C GLU A 97 -3.28 -6.40 -8.68
N PHE A 98 -2.24 -6.44 -7.84
CA PHE A 98 -1.55 -5.21 -7.49
C PHE A 98 -0.64 -4.72 -8.60
N LEU A 99 0.22 -5.59 -9.13
CA LEU A 99 1.16 -5.23 -10.20
C LEU A 99 0.44 -5.00 -11.54
N THR A 100 -0.46 -5.89 -11.95
CA THR A 100 -1.12 -5.79 -13.26
C THR A 100 -2.04 -4.57 -13.37
N LEU A 101 -2.81 -4.26 -12.33
CA LEU A 101 -3.69 -3.08 -12.37
C LEU A 101 -2.88 -1.78 -12.37
N ASP A 102 -1.74 -1.72 -11.68
CA ASP A 102 -0.89 -0.52 -11.70
C ASP A 102 -0.32 -0.26 -13.10
N GLU A 103 0.18 -1.30 -13.80
CA GLU A 103 0.65 -1.17 -15.18
C GLU A 103 -0.47 -0.71 -16.14
N GLN A 104 -1.67 -1.29 -16.01
CA GLN A 104 -2.81 -0.93 -16.84
C GLN A 104 -3.26 0.52 -16.58
N GLU A 105 -3.39 0.93 -15.32
CA GLU A 105 -3.73 2.31 -14.96
C GLU A 105 -2.69 3.31 -15.46
N GLN A 106 -1.40 3.01 -15.28
CA GLN A 106 -0.32 3.86 -15.79
C GLN A 106 -0.38 4.01 -17.31
N SER A 107 -0.64 2.91 -18.04
CA SER A 107 -0.74 2.94 -19.50
C SER A 107 -1.91 3.80 -19.99
N MET A 108 -3.08 3.67 -19.38
CA MET A 108 -4.28 4.45 -19.72
C MET A 108 -4.08 5.93 -19.42
N ARG A 109 -3.50 6.25 -18.26
CA ARG A 109 -3.23 7.64 -17.85
C ARG A 109 -2.23 8.31 -18.80
N LEU A 110 -1.22 7.59 -19.26
CA LEU A 110 -0.26 8.07 -20.26
C LEU A 110 -0.92 8.38 -21.60
N VAL A 111 -1.84 7.52 -22.07
CA VAL A 111 -2.59 7.74 -23.31
C VAL A 111 -3.47 8.99 -23.19
N LEU A 112 -4.21 9.14 -22.09
CA LEU A 112 -5.04 10.32 -21.84
C LEU A 112 -4.21 11.61 -21.80
N THR A 113 -3.10 11.60 -21.07
CA THR A 113 -2.19 12.76 -20.98
C THR A 113 -1.66 13.17 -22.36
N LYS A 114 -1.33 12.20 -23.22
CA LYS A 114 -0.89 12.47 -24.60
C LYS A 114 -2.01 13.07 -25.46
N LEU A 115 -3.24 12.57 -25.31
CA LEU A 115 -4.40 13.10 -26.03
C LEU A 115 -4.72 14.53 -25.60
N GLU A 116 -4.70 14.82 -24.30
CA GLU A 116 -4.90 16.16 -23.74
C GLU A 116 -3.83 17.15 -24.22
N ALA A 117 -2.55 16.77 -24.11
CA ALA A 117 -1.44 17.60 -24.58
C ALA A 117 -1.50 17.84 -26.09
N GLY A 118 -1.84 16.81 -26.88
CA GLY A 118 -2.02 16.93 -28.33
C GLY A 118 -3.21 17.81 -28.71
N PHE A 119 -4.31 17.74 -27.96
CA PHE A 119 -5.47 18.60 -28.15
C PHE A 119 -5.15 20.07 -27.86
N LEU A 120 -4.54 20.36 -26.70
CA LEU A 120 -4.13 21.71 -26.32
C LEU A 120 -3.16 22.33 -27.34
N ARG A 121 -2.17 21.55 -27.82
CA ARG A 121 -1.22 22.01 -28.83
C ARG A 121 -1.89 22.37 -30.15
N ARG A 122 -2.84 21.54 -30.62
CA ARG A 122 -3.62 21.84 -31.83
C ARG A 122 -4.51 23.07 -31.64
N PHE A 123 -5.16 23.20 -30.49
CA PHE A 123 -6.02 24.33 -30.18
C PHE A 123 -5.24 25.66 -30.11
N ALA A 124 -4.05 25.66 -29.51
CA ALA A 124 -3.17 26.83 -29.49
C ALA A 124 -2.71 27.28 -30.88
N ASN A 125 -2.46 26.32 -31.79
CA ASN A 125 -2.11 26.63 -33.18
C ASN A 125 -3.31 27.24 -33.95
N PHE A 126 -4.55 26.85 -33.64
CA PHE A 126 -5.75 27.43 -34.26
C PHE A 126 -6.07 28.87 -33.79
N GLN A 127 -5.52 29.33 -32.67
CA GLN A 127 -5.71 30.72 -32.19
C GLN A 127 -4.65 31.71 -32.69
N HIS A 128 -3.62 31.23 -33.40
CA HIS A 128 -2.57 32.06 -33.98
C HIS A 128 -2.76 32.34 -35.49
N ASP A 129 -3.90 31.95 -36.05
CA ASP A 129 -4.44 32.37 -37.36
C ASP A 129 -5.69 33.26 -37.14
#